data_AF-A0A8E2EHA7-F1
#
_entry.id   AF-A0A8E2EHA7-F1
#
_cell.length_a   1.000
_cell.length_b   1.000
_cell.length_c   1.000
_cell.angle_alpha   90.00
_cell.angle_beta   90.00
_cell.angle_gamma   90.00
#
_symmetry.space_group_name_H-M   'P 1'
#
loop_
_entity.id
_entity.type
_entity.pdbx_description
1 polymer ?
#
loop_
_entity_poly.entity_id
_entity_poly.type
_entity_poly.pdbx_seq_one_letter_code
_entity_poly.pdbx_strand_id
1 'polypeptide(L)'
;MICQRCMRAAARTRIQYVRVDSKALASNRALSTTLSRNAKAISATTATTASRQDSPDSSHQPAPATSTSAAQPLSTLLTPSPAATGIQSSKAAAPPSLVLSSVPAGTPLKGLNFLKSKTDPVAMEDSEYPSWLWDILKKKGEKTEDQMEGDLFSKSKKKRRLAAKRLRKQQLMNPELLAPKVPIYEQSIDLPAGNGSIEGAVQAANAREELRKAMRVKRRSTIKEGNFLKSMG
;
A
#
# COMPACT_ATOMS: atom_id res chain seq x y z
N MET A 1 -0.75 -30.35 48.94
CA MET A 1 0.17 -31.40 48.47
C MET A 1 -0.66 -32.54 47.89
N ILE A 2 -0.47 -32.87 46.60
CA ILE A 2 -1.26 -33.90 45.90
C ILE A 2 -0.64 -35.27 46.18
N CYS A 3 -1.42 -36.24 46.63
CA CYS A 3 -0.92 -37.54 47.05
C CYS A 3 -0.58 -38.46 45.86
N GLN A 4 0.34 -39.40 46.06
CA GLN A 4 0.84 -40.32 45.04
C GLN A 4 -0.27 -41.17 44.38
N ARG A 5 -1.38 -41.43 45.09
CA ARG A 5 -2.55 -42.14 44.54
C ARG A 5 -3.32 -41.31 43.52
N CYS A 6 -3.45 -40.00 43.73
CA CYS A 6 -4.10 -39.11 42.77
C CYS A 6 -3.30 -38.95 41.46
N MET A 7 -1.96 -38.94 41.54
CA MET A 7 -1.08 -38.92 40.37
C MET A 7 -1.21 -40.20 39.52
N ARG A 8 -1.31 -41.38 40.14
CA ARG A 8 -1.48 -42.65 39.41
C ARG A 8 -2.87 -42.82 38.80
N ALA A 9 -3.91 -42.23 39.39
CA ALA A 9 -5.26 -42.25 38.84
C ALA A 9 -5.38 -41.39 37.56
N ALA A 10 -4.77 -40.20 37.56
CA ALA A 10 -4.76 -39.30 36.39
C ALA A 10 -3.98 -39.86 35.19
N ALA A 11 -2.99 -40.72 35.43
CA ALA A 11 -2.20 -41.35 34.37
C ALA A 11 -2.94 -42.48 33.62
N ARG A 12 -4.05 -43.00 34.17
CA ARG A 12 -4.80 -44.13 33.57
C ARG A 12 -5.92 -43.71 32.63
N THR A 13 -6.31 -42.44 32.61
CA THR A 13 -7.48 -41.95 31.84
C THR A 13 -7.11 -41.32 30.49
N ARG A 14 -5.96 -41.66 29.91
CA ARG A 14 -5.52 -41.07 28.64
C ARG A 14 -5.07 -42.12 27.63
N ILE A 15 -6.02 -42.88 27.10
CA ILE A 15 -6.07 -43.45 25.74
C ILE A 15 -7.52 -43.93 25.61
N GLN A 16 -8.35 -43.30 24.76
CA GLN A 16 -9.41 -43.91 23.94
C GLN A 16 -10.07 -42.81 23.08
N TYR A 17 -9.45 -42.49 21.94
CA TYR A 17 -10.20 -42.00 20.78
C TYR A 17 -9.57 -42.53 19.49
N VAL A 18 -10.16 -43.65 19.05
CA VAL A 18 -10.48 -44.03 17.67
C VAL A 18 -9.43 -43.72 16.60
N ARG A 19 -8.66 -44.77 16.29
CA ARG A 19 -7.92 -44.95 15.05
C ARG A 19 -8.96 -45.33 13.98
N VAL A 20 -9.28 -44.44 13.06
CA VAL A 20 -10.04 -44.77 11.84
C VAL A 20 -9.03 -45.06 10.74
N ASP A 21 -8.95 -46.34 10.37
CA ASP A 21 -8.20 -46.84 9.22
C ASP A 21 -8.85 -46.36 7.92
N SER A 22 -8.12 -45.51 7.18
CA SER A 22 -8.46 -45.17 5.80
C SER A 22 -7.31 -45.63 4.92
N LYS A 23 -7.53 -46.76 4.23
CA LYS A 23 -6.67 -47.29 3.17
C LYS A 23 -6.31 -46.19 2.18
N ALA A 24 -5.04 -45.78 2.15
CA ALA A 24 -4.52 -44.87 1.14
C ALA A 24 -4.32 -45.65 -0.16
N LEU A 25 -5.18 -45.40 -1.14
CA LEU A 25 -4.96 -45.77 -2.53
C LEU A 25 -3.81 -44.92 -3.05
N ALA A 26 -2.62 -45.50 -3.20
CA ALA A 26 -1.47 -44.86 -3.81
C ALA A 26 -1.74 -44.66 -5.31
N SER A 27 -2.27 -43.49 -5.67
CA SER A 27 -2.35 -43.05 -7.07
C SER A 27 -1.05 -42.33 -7.43
N ASN A 28 -0.22 -43.01 -8.22
CA ASN A 28 0.97 -42.47 -8.84
C ASN A 28 0.61 -41.29 -9.75
N ARG A 29 0.84 -40.05 -9.29
CA ARG A 29 0.80 -38.87 -10.14
C ARG A 29 2.23 -38.39 -10.40
N ALA A 30 2.80 -38.90 -11.48
CA ALA A 30 4.02 -38.36 -12.07
C ALA A 30 3.77 -36.91 -12.51
N LEU A 31 4.49 -35.95 -11.93
CA LEU A 31 4.53 -34.58 -12.40
C LEU A 31 5.77 -34.42 -13.26
N SER A 32 5.57 -34.34 -14.58
CA SER A 32 6.61 -33.99 -15.54
C SER A 32 7.13 -32.58 -15.27
N THR A 33 8.41 -32.48 -14.90
CA THR A 33 9.13 -31.22 -14.76
C THR A 33 9.55 -30.73 -16.15
N THR A 34 8.89 -29.71 -16.68
CA THR A 34 9.41 -28.98 -17.83
C THR A 34 10.46 -27.97 -17.35
N LEU A 35 11.70 -28.13 -17.83
CA LEU A 35 12.80 -27.19 -17.61
C LEU A 35 12.45 -25.85 -18.29
N SER A 36 12.33 -24.79 -17.50
CA SER A 36 12.29 -23.42 -18.00
C SER A 36 13.72 -22.98 -18.31
N ARG A 37 14.00 -22.65 -19.58
CA ARG A 37 15.30 -22.13 -20.04
C ARG A 37 15.54 -20.75 -19.42
N ASN A 38 16.62 -20.60 -18.67
CA ASN A 38 17.09 -19.32 -18.13
C ASN A 38 17.58 -18.41 -19.28
N ALA A 39 17.02 -17.21 -19.38
CA ALA A 39 17.54 -16.16 -20.26
C ALA A 39 18.75 -15.48 -19.62
N LYS A 40 19.83 -15.34 -20.40
CA LYS A 40 21.13 -14.78 -20.00
C LYS A 40 21.05 -13.26 -19.95
N ALA A 41 21.45 -12.65 -18.83
CA ALA A 41 21.59 -11.20 -18.70
C ALA A 41 22.83 -10.72 -19.47
N ILE A 42 22.67 -9.64 -20.25
CA ILE A 42 23.74 -8.97 -21.00
C ILE A 42 24.36 -7.92 -20.07
N SER A 43 25.62 -8.13 -19.67
CA SER A 43 26.41 -7.13 -18.95
C SER A 43 26.91 -6.05 -19.93
N ALA A 44 26.64 -4.79 -19.61
CA ALA A 44 27.25 -3.64 -20.29
C ALA A 44 28.54 -3.27 -19.58
N THR A 45 29.68 -3.63 -20.18
CA THR A 45 31.00 -3.12 -19.82
C THR A 45 31.58 -2.34 -20.99
N THR A 46 32.48 -1.41 -20.65
CA THR A 46 33.33 -0.56 -21.48
C THR A 46 32.70 0.72 -22.04
N ALA A 47 32.83 1.81 -21.29
CA ALA A 47 32.95 3.14 -21.86
C ALA A 47 34.28 3.77 -21.39
N THR A 48 35.09 4.01 -22.41
CA THR A 48 36.40 4.62 -22.55
C THR A 48 36.66 5.83 -21.64
N THR A 49 37.84 5.80 -21.00
CA THR A 49 38.51 6.92 -20.35
C THR A 49 38.95 7.97 -21.37
N ALA A 50 38.53 9.22 -21.19
CA ALA A 50 39.13 10.37 -21.85
C ALA A 50 39.52 11.40 -20.79
N SER A 51 40.82 11.59 -20.62
CA SER A 51 41.45 12.61 -19.79
C SER A 51 41.19 14.00 -20.36
N ARG A 52 40.81 14.94 -19.50
CA ARG A 52 41.12 16.37 -19.69
C ARG A 52 41.58 16.96 -18.37
N GLN A 53 42.83 17.40 -18.39
CA GLN A 53 43.43 18.34 -17.45
C GLN A 53 42.69 19.69 -17.56
N ASP A 54 42.46 20.36 -16.44
CA ASP A 54 42.71 21.81 -16.29
C ASP A 54 42.54 22.20 -14.81
N SER A 55 43.46 23.06 -14.37
CA SER A 55 43.79 23.47 -13.00
C SER A 55 42.72 24.32 -12.29
N PRO A 56 42.68 24.35 -10.95
CA PRO A 56 41.98 25.40 -10.19
C PRO A 56 42.96 26.47 -9.69
N ASP A 57 42.81 27.69 -10.18
CA ASP A 57 43.29 28.91 -9.53
C ASP A 57 42.09 29.84 -9.25
N SER A 58 42.24 30.68 -8.23
CA SER A 58 41.36 31.78 -7.80
C SER A 58 40.21 31.47 -6.81
N SER A 59 40.62 31.56 -5.54
CA SER A 59 40.22 32.58 -4.54
C SER A 59 38.78 32.68 -4.03
N HIS A 60 38.71 32.52 -2.71
CA HIS A 60 37.68 32.91 -1.75
C HIS A 60 37.16 34.34 -1.90
N GLN A 61 35.84 34.53 -1.77
CA GLN A 61 35.22 35.53 -0.86
C GLN A 61 33.69 35.35 -0.77
N PRO A 62 33.07 35.35 0.44
CA PRO A 62 31.63 35.53 0.62
C PRO A 62 31.27 36.98 0.98
N ALA A 63 30.07 37.44 0.55
CA ALA A 63 29.50 38.73 0.95
C ALA A 63 28.47 38.56 2.10
N PRO A 64 28.46 39.44 3.12
CA PRO A 64 27.55 39.40 4.26
C PRO A 64 26.25 40.19 4.06
N ALA A 65 25.26 39.89 4.93
CA ALA A 65 23.92 40.48 5.00
C ALA A 65 23.83 41.73 5.90
N THR A 66 22.87 42.62 5.65
CA THR A 66 22.07 43.50 6.57
C THR A 66 21.34 44.55 5.70
N SER A 67 20.02 44.76 5.68
CA SER A 67 18.97 45.08 6.68
C SER A 67 18.46 46.53 6.50
N THR A 68 17.14 46.70 6.71
CA THR A 68 16.42 47.90 7.19
C THR A 68 15.94 48.95 6.17
N SER A 69 14.62 49.20 6.13
CA SER A 69 14.00 50.47 6.59
C SER A 69 12.73 50.89 5.81
N ALA A 70 11.84 51.57 6.54
CA ALA A 70 10.71 52.43 6.13
C ALA A 70 9.40 51.72 5.70
N ALA A 71 8.42 51.55 6.60
CA ALA A 71 7.44 52.54 7.11
C ALA A 71 6.27 52.79 6.14
N GLN A 72 5.07 52.34 6.56
CA GLN A 72 3.78 52.83 6.05
C GLN A 72 3.42 54.17 6.72
N PRO A 73 2.50 54.96 6.15
CA PRO A 73 1.13 54.94 6.69
C PRO A 73 -0.03 55.11 5.67
N LEU A 74 -1.10 54.34 5.89
CA LEU A 74 -2.54 54.71 5.98
C LEU A 74 -2.86 56.22 5.75
N SER A 75 -3.84 56.72 4.98
CA SER A 75 -5.22 56.32 4.67
C SER A 75 -5.86 57.36 3.71
N THR A 76 -6.83 57.00 2.84
CA THR A 76 -8.04 57.78 2.41
C THR A 76 -8.70 57.10 1.19
N LEU A 77 -9.82 56.38 1.30
CA LEU A 77 -11.26 56.76 1.34
C LEU A 77 -11.92 57.17 -0.02
N LEU A 78 -12.72 56.21 -0.53
CA LEU A 78 -13.96 56.23 -1.35
C LEU A 78 -14.17 57.17 -2.56
N THR A 79 -14.57 56.55 -3.67
CA THR A 79 -15.63 57.04 -4.57
C THR A 79 -16.36 55.85 -5.24
N PRO A 80 -17.70 55.73 -5.13
CA PRO A 80 -18.51 54.79 -5.91
C PRO A 80 -19.30 55.48 -7.03
N SER A 81 -19.32 54.91 -8.24
CA SER A 81 -20.30 55.24 -9.30
C SER A 81 -20.23 54.24 -10.48
N PRO A 82 -21.29 54.11 -11.30
CA PRO A 82 -21.93 52.82 -11.55
C PRO A 82 -21.89 52.36 -13.02
N ALA A 83 -22.38 51.14 -13.23
CA ALA A 83 -22.93 50.60 -14.47
C ALA A 83 -22.00 50.43 -15.69
N ALA A 84 -21.53 49.20 -15.88
CA ALA A 84 -21.43 48.63 -17.22
C ALA A 84 -21.83 47.15 -17.15
N THR A 85 -23.05 46.90 -17.61
CA THR A 85 -23.64 45.62 -17.94
C THR A 85 -22.67 44.80 -18.80
N GLY A 86 -22.11 43.75 -18.20
CA GLY A 86 -21.31 42.75 -18.90
C GLY A 86 -21.84 41.38 -18.51
N ILE A 87 -22.73 40.85 -19.34
CA ILE A 87 -23.26 39.49 -19.26
C ILE A 87 -22.08 38.52 -19.33
N GLN A 88 -21.57 38.09 -18.18
CA GLN A 88 -20.75 36.90 -18.09
C GLN A 88 -21.68 35.76 -17.69
N SER A 89 -22.11 35.03 -18.71
CA SER A 89 -22.72 33.72 -18.57
C SER A 89 -21.81 32.85 -17.72
N SER A 90 -22.21 32.66 -16.47
CA SER A 90 -21.69 31.65 -15.59
C SER A 90 -21.93 30.28 -16.23
N LYS A 91 -20.93 29.77 -16.95
CA LYS A 91 -20.80 28.34 -17.16
C LYS A 91 -20.49 27.75 -15.79
N ALA A 92 -21.54 27.48 -15.03
CA ALA A 92 -21.49 26.63 -13.86
C ALA A 92 -20.80 25.34 -14.30
N ALA A 93 -19.55 25.17 -13.86
CA ALA A 93 -18.91 23.89 -13.87
C ALA A 93 -19.77 23.01 -12.96
N ALA A 94 -20.57 22.16 -13.60
CA ALA A 94 -21.17 21.03 -12.92
C ALA A 94 -20.05 20.33 -12.13
N PRO A 95 -20.30 19.89 -10.88
CA PRO A 95 -19.34 19.07 -10.18
C PRO A 95 -18.96 17.92 -11.12
N PRO A 96 -17.69 17.48 -11.15
CA PRO A 96 -17.33 16.32 -11.96
C PRO A 96 -18.25 15.20 -11.49
N SER A 97 -19.21 14.83 -12.34
CA SER A 97 -19.82 13.52 -12.21
C SER A 97 -18.64 12.60 -12.41
N LEU A 98 -18.12 12.08 -11.29
CA LEU A 98 -17.14 11.02 -11.31
C LEU A 98 -17.84 9.88 -12.05
N VAL A 99 -17.60 9.78 -13.35
CA VAL A 99 -18.00 8.61 -14.13
C VAL A 99 -17.22 7.48 -13.48
N LEU A 100 -17.89 6.71 -12.62
CA LEU A 100 -17.27 5.71 -11.74
C LEU A 100 -16.80 4.51 -12.58
N SER A 101 -17.57 4.14 -13.59
CA SER A 101 -17.22 3.11 -14.55
C SER A 101 -16.71 3.69 -15.88
N SER A 102 -15.91 2.89 -16.58
CA SER A 102 -15.50 3.20 -17.97
C SER A 102 -16.49 2.66 -19.01
N VAL A 103 -17.47 1.85 -18.60
CA VAL A 103 -18.41 1.15 -19.48
C VAL A 103 -19.81 1.70 -19.23
N PRO A 104 -20.43 2.38 -20.20
CA PRO A 104 -21.77 2.94 -20.00
C PRO A 104 -22.82 1.84 -19.91
N ALA A 105 -23.91 2.13 -19.19
CA ALA A 105 -25.08 1.28 -19.10
C ALA A 105 -25.62 0.90 -20.50
N GLY A 106 -26.12 -0.32 -20.64
CA GLY A 106 -26.62 -0.86 -21.91
C GLY A 106 -25.54 -1.46 -22.83
N THR A 107 -24.26 -1.42 -22.46
CA THR A 107 -23.19 -2.02 -23.26
C THR A 107 -23.20 -3.55 -23.16
N PRO A 108 -23.35 -4.31 -24.27
CA PRO A 108 -23.24 -5.76 -24.23
C PRO A 108 -21.79 -6.19 -23.98
N LEU A 109 -21.58 -7.00 -22.94
CA LEU A 109 -20.26 -7.51 -22.56
C LEU A 109 -19.93 -8.78 -23.37
N LYS A 110 -19.27 -8.55 -24.51
CA LYS A 110 -18.96 -9.59 -25.50
C LYS A 110 -18.10 -10.71 -24.90
N GLY A 111 -18.47 -11.96 -25.17
CA GLY A 111 -17.65 -13.13 -24.85
C GLY A 111 -17.72 -13.61 -23.40
N LEU A 112 -18.69 -13.13 -22.62
CA LEU A 112 -18.98 -13.69 -21.29
C LEU A 112 -19.93 -14.88 -21.34
N ASN A 113 -20.84 -14.92 -22.32
CA ASN A 113 -21.76 -16.04 -22.45
C ASN A 113 -21.13 -17.21 -23.21
N PHE A 114 -21.18 -18.39 -22.59
CA PHE A 114 -20.73 -19.66 -23.19
C PHE A 114 -21.91 -20.57 -23.58
N LEU A 115 -23.15 -20.19 -23.27
CA LEU A 115 -24.36 -20.97 -23.55
C LEU A 115 -24.98 -20.55 -24.89
N LYS A 116 -25.23 -21.53 -25.78
CA LYS A 116 -25.77 -21.28 -27.14
C LYS A 116 -27.17 -20.64 -27.15
N SER A 117 -27.94 -20.83 -26.09
CA SER A 117 -29.34 -20.37 -26.01
C SER A 117 -29.51 -19.02 -25.32
N LYS A 118 -28.41 -18.39 -24.87
CA LYS A 118 -28.44 -17.11 -24.17
C LYS A 118 -27.71 -16.04 -24.96
N THR A 119 -28.01 -14.78 -24.66
CA THR A 119 -27.28 -13.62 -25.18
C THR A 119 -26.19 -13.21 -24.19
N ASP A 120 -25.21 -12.43 -24.65
CA ASP A 120 -24.22 -11.82 -23.76
C ASP A 120 -24.91 -10.91 -22.73
N PRO A 121 -24.44 -10.89 -21.48
CA PRO A 121 -24.99 -10.02 -20.45
C PRO A 121 -24.75 -8.55 -20.82
N VAL A 122 -25.74 -7.72 -20.53
CA VAL A 122 -25.69 -6.27 -20.79
C VAL A 122 -25.31 -5.56 -19.49
N ALA A 123 -24.41 -4.57 -19.59
CA ALA A 123 -24.01 -3.77 -18.44
C ALA A 123 -25.19 -2.97 -17.89
N MET A 124 -25.46 -3.12 -16.59
CA MET A 124 -26.41 -2.34 -15.81
C MET A 124 -25.86 -0.95 -15.45
N GLU A 125 -26.66 -0.11 -14.80
CA GLU A 125 -26.25 1.21 -14.31
C GLU A 125 -25.27 1.07 -13.12
N ASP A 126 -24.35 2.04 -12.95
CA ASP A 126 -23.29 1.98 -11.93
C ASP A 126 -23.85 1.85 -10.49
N SER A 127 -25.05 2.38 -10.25
CA SER A 127 -25.74 2.34 -8.95
C SER A 127 -26.38 0.99 -8.62
N GLU A 128 -26.65 0.16 -9.63
CA GLU A 128 -27.24 -1.17 -9.44
C GLU A 128 -26.19 -2.20 -9.04
N TYR A 129 -24.91 -1.90 -9.31
CA TYR A 129 -23.81 -2.73 -8.85
C TYR A 129 -23.52 -2.51 -7.37
N PRO A 130 -23.18 -3.58 -6.63
CA PRO A 130 -22.77 -3.47 -5.24
C PRO A 130 -21.55 -2.55 -5.05
N SER A 131 -21.54 -1.77 -3.96
CA SER A 131 -20.48 -0.80 -3.66
C SER A 131 -19.07 -1.42 -3.56
N TRP A 132 -18.97 -2.69 -3.14
CA TRP A 132 -17.68 -3.38 -3.03
C TRP A 132 -16.96 -3.57 -4.38
N LEU A 133 -17.68 -3.53 -5.51
CA LEU A 133 -17.10 -3.65 -6.85
C LEU A 133 -16.04 -2.56 -7.10
N TRP A 134 -16.36 -1.34 -6.68
CA TRP A 134 -15.52 -0.16 -6.86
C TRP A 134 -14.32 -0.13 -5.90
N ASP A 135 -14.32 -0.97 -4.87
CA ASP A 135 -13.23 -1.11 -3.91
C ASP A 135 -12.19 -2.18 -4.30
N ILE A 136 -12.49 -3.07 -5.26
CA ILE A 136 -11.59 -4.17 -5.65
C ILE A 136 -10.26 -3.67 -6.19
N LEU A 137 -10.30 -2.62 -7.02
CA LEU A 137 -9.10 -2.09 -7.66
C LEU A 137 -8.24 -1.24 -6.71
N LYS A 138 -8.81 -0.77 -5.59
CA LYS A 138 -8.08 -0.02 -4.57
C LYS A 138 -7.03 -0.95 -3.98
N LYS A 139 -5.78 -0.83 -4.44
CA LYS A 139 -4.66 -1.63 -3.96
C LYS A 139 -4.60 -1.49 -2.45
N LYS A 140 -4.71 -2.64 -1.76
CA LYS A 140 -4.78 -2.74 -0.30
C LYS A 140 -3.56 -2.18 0.45
N GLY A 141 -2.51 -1.77 -0.27
CA GLY A 141 -1.30 -1.15 0.28
C GLY A 141 -1.18 0.37 0.06
N GLU A 142 -2.06 1.02 -0.71
CA GLU A 142 -1.94 2.45 -1.01
C GLU A 142 -2.48 3.36 0.10
N LYS A 143 -3.15 2.78 1.11
CA LYS A 143 -3.65 3.52 2.28
C LYS A 143 -2.65 3.58 3.44
N THR A 144 -1.45 3.02 3.28
CA THR A 144 -0.37 3.28 4.24
C THR A 144 0.42 4.43 3.65
N GLU A 145 0.19 5.65 4.16
CA GLU A 145 1.12 6.75 4.48
C GLU A 145 2.30 7.07 3.51
N ASP A 146 2.91 6.06 2.92
CA ASP A 146 4.11 6.09 2.07
C ASP A 146 3.86 6.61 0.65
N GLN A 147 2.62 6.65 0.16
CA GLN A 147 2.33 7.20 -1.18
C GLN A 147 2.37 8.74 -1.24
N MET A 148 2.30 9.43 -0.11
CA MET A 148 2.46 10.90 -0.06
C MET A 148 3.92 11.33 0.13
N GLU A 149 4.83 10.38 0.32
CA GLU A 149 6.26 10.62 0.39
C GLU A 149 6.80 10.63 -1.04
N GLY A 150 7.09 11.82 -1.56
CA GLY A 150 7.51 11.99 -2.96
C GLY A 150 8.61 11.00 -3.32
N ASP A 151 8.45 10.31 -4.47
CA ASP A 151 9.29 9.20 -4.94
C ASP A 151 10.79 9.39 -4.64
N LEU A 152 11.25 8.85 -3.51
CA LEU A 152 12.66 8.81 -3.10
C LEU A 152 13.50 8.01 -4.10
N PHE A 153 12.84 7.15 -4.88
CA PHE A 153 13.45 6.31 -5.89
C PHE A 153 13.27 6.86 -7.31
N SER A 154 13.00 8.16 -7.46
CA SER A 154 12.90 8.76 -8.78
C SER A 154 14.26 8.72 -9.51
N LYS A 155 14.21 8.55 -10.84
CA LYS A 155 15.39 8.55 -11.72
C LYS A 155 16.14 9.89 -11.70
N SER A 156 15.47 10.99 -11.35
CA SER A 156 16.08 12.33 -11.30
C SER A 156 16.67 12.67 -9.93
N LYS A 157 17.96 13.02 -9.90
CA LYS A 157 18.69 13.44 -8.68
C LYS A 157 18.04 14.64 -7.97
N LYS A 158 17.49 15.60 -8.73
CA LYS A 158 16.83 16.79 -8.17
C LYS A 158 15.53 16.43 -7.45
N LYS A 159 14.74 15.50 -8.03
CA LYS A 159 13.50 15.01 -7.42
C LYS A 159 13.78 14.28 -6.11
N ARG A 160 14.79 13.39 -6.10
CA ARG A 160 15.22 12.69 -4.88
C ARG A 160 15.66 13.66 -3.77
N ARG A 161 16.45 14.69 -4.11
CA ARG A 161 16.87 15.72 -3.14
C ARG A 161 15.70 16.49 -2.57
N LEU A 162 14.73 16.88 -3.40
CA LEU A 162 13.56 17.61 -2.96
C LEU A 162 12.65 16.74 -2.08
N ALA A 163 12.45 15.48 -2.47
CA ALA A 163 11.73 14.48 -1.68
C ALA A 163 12.39 14.27 -0.32
N ALA A 164 13.69 14.02 -0.27
CA ALA A 164 14.43 13.85 0.98
C ALA A 164 14.36 15.10 1.89
N LYS A 165 14.40 16.30 1.30
CA LYS A 165 14.20 17.55 2.06
C LYS A 165 12.77 17.67 2.61
N ARG A 166 11.76 17.24 1.85
CA ARG A 166 10.35 17.26 2.26
C ARG A 166 10.11 16.26 3.40
N LEU A 167 10.63 15.04 3.26
CA LEU A 167 10.60 14.00 4.29
C LEU A 167 11.22 14.49 5.59
N ARG A 168 12.45 15.03 5.51
CA ARG A 168 13.16 15.57 6.69
C ARG A 168 12.39 16.70 7.35
N LYS A 169 11.74 17.57 6.58
CA LYS A 169 10.88 18.63 7.12
C LYS A 169 9.66 18.05 7.80
N GLN A 170 8.98 17.06 7.20
CA GLN A 170 7.81 16.40 7.79
C GLN A 170 8.15 15.67 9.09
N GLN A 171 9.29 14.99 9.15
CA GLN A 171 9.82 14.36 10.37
C GLN A 171 10.15 15.39 11.45
N LEU A 172 10.71 16.54 11.09
CA LEU A 172 11.02 17.60 12.05
C LEU A 172 9.74 18.25 12.62
N MET A 173 8.71 18.43 11.79
CA MET A 173 7.42 18.97 12.21
C MET A 173 6.62 17.97 13.06
N ASN A 174 6.77 16.67 12.79
CA ASN A 174 6.08 15.60 13.52
C ASN A 174 7.11 14.67 14.18
N PRO A 175 7.68 15.07 15.32
CA PRO A 175 8.69 14.27 16.02
C PRO A 175 8.15 12.89 16.45
N GLU A 176 6.83 12.74 16.62
CA GLU A 176 6.18 11.46 16.95
C GLU A 176 6.29 10.44 15.81
N LEU A 177 6.19 10.87 14.55
CA LEU A 177 6.29 9.98 13.38
C LEU A 177 7.70 9.42 13.17
N LEU A 178 8.71 9.97 13.86
CA LEU A 178 10.07 9.46 13.83
C LEU A 178 10.24 8.21 14.71
N ALA A 179 9.33 7.99 15.67
CA ALA A 179 9.35 6.77 16.47
C ALA A 179 9.15 5.54 15.57
N PRO A 180 9.96 4.47 15.71
CA PRO A 180 9.81 3.27 14.91
C PRO A 180 8.39 2.69 15.02
N LYS A 181 7.67 2.60 13.89
CA LYS A 181 6.35 1.98 13.85
C LYS A 181 6.49 0.48 14.08
N VAL A 182 6.20 0.04 15.31
CA VAL A 182 6.22 -1.37 15.68
C VAL A 182 5.10 -2.11 14.92
N PRO A 183 5.42 -3.11 14.08
CA PRO A 183 4.42 -3.88 13.35
C PRO A 183 3.45 -4.61 14.29
N ILE A 184 2.20 -4.78 13.86
CA ILE A 184 1.13 -5.38 14.69
C ILE A 184 1.48 -6.77 15.26
N TYR A 185 2.32 -7.55 14.59
CA TYR A 185 2.72 -8.89 15.05
C TYR A 185 3.88 -8.88 16.07
N GLU A 186 4.54 -7.74 16.28
CA GLU A 186 5.57 -7.54 17.30
C GLU A 186 5.01 -6.83 18.55
N GLN A 187 3.79 -6.33 18.48
CA GLN A 187 3.11 -5.69 19.60
C GLN A 187 2.63 -6.73 20.61
N SER A 188 2.79 -6.44 21.90
CA SER A 188 2.27 -7.23 23.03
C SER A 188 0.98 -6.65 23.61
N ILE A 189 0.35 -5.71 22.90
CA ILE A 189 -0.89 -5.05 23.32
C ILE A 189 -2.05 -6.02 23.06
N ASP A 190 -2.96 -6.11 24.01
CA ASP A 190 -4.13 -6.98 23.89
C ASP A 190 -5.01 -6.56 22.70
N LEU A 191 -5.44 -7.55 21.93
CA LEU A 191 -6.44 -7.32 20.88
C LEU A 191 -7.79 -6.98 21.51
N PRO A 192 -8.61 -6.14 20.86
CA PRO A 192 -9.93 -5.80 21.37
C PRO A 192 -10.78 -7.06 21.58
N ALA A 193 -11.31 -7.24 22.80
CA ALA A 193 -12.07 -8.42 23.19
C ALA A 193 -13.56 -8.36 22.79
N GLY A 194 -14.07 -7.18 22.43
CA GLY A 194 -15.48 -6.92 22.12
C GLY A 194 -16.28 -6.71 23.40
N ASN A 195 -16.86 -5.53 23.58
CA ASN A 195 -17.58 -5.12 24.80
C ASN A 195 -19.00 -5.74 24.91
N GLY A 196 -19.20 -6.96 24.38
CA GLY A 196 -20.51 -7.62 24.27
C GLY A 196 -21.45 -7.05 23.19
N SER A 197 -21.15 -5.88 22.61
CA SER A 197 -21.88 -5.33 21.45
C SER A 197 -21.51 -6.04 20.15
N ILE A 198 -22.45 -6.11 19.20
CA ILE A 198 -22.25 -6.65 17.85
C ILE A 198 -21.10 -5.90 17.15
N GLU A 199 -21.06 -4.57 17.27
CA GLU A 199 -20.01 -3.74 16.68
C GLU A 199 -18.64 -4.07 17.27
N GLY A 200 -18.58 -4.24 18.60
CA GLY A 200 -17.37 -4.65 19.30
C GLY A 200 -16.89 -6.04 18.87
N ALA A 201 -17.81 -6.97 18.62
CA ALA A 201 -17.49 -8.31 18.11
C ALA A 201 -16.93 -8.25 16.68
N VAL A 202 -17.51 -7.43 15.80
CA VAL A 202 -17.01 -7.21 14.43
C VAL A 202 -15.62 -6.57 14.45
N GLN A 203 -15.40 -5.56 15.31
CA GLN A 203 -14.09 -4.92 15.46
C GLN A 203 -13.04 -5.91 15.98
N ALA A 204 -13.38 -6.71 16.99
CA ALA A 204 -12.52 -7.76 17.52
C ALA A 204 -12.14 -8.80 16.43
N ALA A 205 -13.11 -9.20 15.60
CA ALA A 205 -12.87 -10.11 14.48
C ALA A 205 -11.91 -9.48 13.46
N ASN A 206 -12.15 -8.22 13.08
CA ASN A 206 -11.31 -7.50 12.12
C ASN A 206 -9.86 -7.35 12.60
N ALA A 207 -9.63 -6.98 13.87
CA ALA A 207 -8.30 -6.86 14.45
C ALA A 207 -7.55 -8.20 14.46
N ARG A 208 -8.24 -9.31 14.79
CA ARG A 208 -7.66 -10.66 14.74
C ARG A 208 -7.31 -11.07 13.31
N GLU A 209 -8.16 -10.73 12.34
CA GLU A 209 -7.86 -10.96 10.93
C GLU A 209 -6.67 -10.16 10.43
N GLU A 210 -6.52 -8.91 10.87
CA GLU A 210 -5.40 -8.06 10.52
C GLU A 210 -4.08 -8.65 11.01
N LEU A 211 -4.01 -9.07 12.28
CA LEU A 211 -2.84 -9.77 12.81
C LEU A 211 -2.51 -11.03 12.01
N ARG A 212 -3.51 -11.85 11.67
CA ARG A 212 -3.33 -13.06 10.85
C ARG A 212 -2.78 -12.72 9.45
N LYS A 213 -3.29 -11.65 8.82
CA LYS A 213 -2.82 -11.17 7.51
C LYS A 213 -1.37 -10.68 7.61
N ALA A 214 -1.03 -9.90 8.63
CA ALA A 214 0.31 -9.40 8.86
C ALA A 214 1.32 -10.54 9.09
N MET A 215 0.97 -11.53 9.92
CA MET A 215 1.77 -12.74 10.12
C MET A 215 1.96 -13.56 8.84
N ARG A 216 0.93 -13.64 7.99
CA ARG A 216 1.03 -14.30 6.68
C ARG A 216 1.99 -13.57 5.75
N VAL A 217 2.01 -12.24 5.76
CA VAL A 217 2.95 -11.45 4.97
C VAL A 217 4.38 -11.69 5.45
N LYS A 218 4.65 -11.63 6.76
CA LYS A 218 5.96 -11.97 7.35
C LYS A 218 6.41 -13.38 6.98
N ARG A 219 5.53 -14.38 7.10
CA ARG A 219 5.86 -15.77 6.69
C ARG A 219 6.19 -15.87 5.19
N ARG A 220 5.48 -15.12 4.35
CA ARG A 220 5.76 -15.11 2.91
C ARG A 220 7.10 -14.45 2.59
N SER A 221 7.48 -13.38 3.29
CA SER A 221 8.81 -12.76 3.09
C SER A 221 9.93 -13.69 3.55
N THR A 222 9.80 -14.33 4.71
CA THR A 222 10.81 -15.28 5.21
C THR A 222 10.98 -16.49 4.29
N ILE A 223 9.87 -17.02 3.73
CA ILE A 223 9.94 -18.11 2.74
C ILE A 223 10.66 -17.64 1.47
N LYS A 224 10.36 -16.44 0.98
CA LYS A 224 11.02 -15.89 -0.22
C LYS A 224 12.51 -15.69 0.01
N GLU A 225 12.90 -15.12 1.14
CA GLU A 225 14.30 -14.94 1.53
C GLU A 225 15.01 -16.29 1.67
N GLY A 226 14.42 -17.24 2.39
CA GLY A 226 14.99 -18.59 2.53
C GLY A 226 15.16 -19.30 1.19
N ASN A 227 14.17 -19.21 0.30
CA ASN A 227 14.27 -19.77 -1.06
C ASN A 227 15.36 -19.07 -1.88
N PHE A 228 15.46 -17.74 -1.77
CA PHE A 228 16.49 -16.96 -2.46
C PHE A 228 17.89 -17.35 -1.99
N LEU A 229 18.14 -17.35 -0.68
CA LEU A 229 19.42 -17.74 -0.11
C LEU A 229 19.78 -19.20 -0.43
N LYS A 230 18.80 -20.10 -0.38
CA LYS A 230 18.99 -21.52 -0.77
C LYS A 230 19.33 -21.69 -2.25
N SER A 231 18.89 -20.80 -3.13
CA SER A 231 19.26 -20.85 -4.55
C SER A 231 20.62 -20.24 -4.86
N MET A 232 21.21 -19.49 -3.91
CA MET A 232 22.48 -18.79 -4.07
C MET A 232 23.68 -19.56 -3.49
N GLY A 233 23.44 -20.51 -2.57
CA GLY A 233 24.46 -21.40 -1.98
C GLY A 233 24.41 -22.79 -2.59
#